data_AF-E9PS73-F1
#
_entry.id   AF-E9PS73-F1
#
_cell.length_a   1.000
_cell.length_b   1.000
_cell.length_c   1.000
_cell.angle_alpha   90.00
_cell.angle_beta   90.00
_cell.angle_gamma   90.00
#
_symmetry.space_group_name_H-M   'P 1'
#
loop_
_entity.id
_entity.type
_entity.pdbx_description
1 polymer ?
#
loop_
_entity_poly.entity_id
_entity_poly.type
_entity_poly.pdbx_seq_one_letter_code
_entity_poly.pdbx_strand_id
1 'polypeptide(L)'
;MFSCVKPYEDQNYSALRRDCRRRKVLFEDPLFPATDDSLYYKGTPGPAVRWKRPKGICEDPRLFVDGISSHDLHQGQVGNCWFVAACSSLASRESLW
;
A
#
# COMPACT_ATOMS: atom_id res chain seq x y z
N MET A 1 8.85 -22.70 -14.66
CA MET A 1 9.19 -22.36 -13.26
C MET A 1 9.41 -20.84 -13.20
N PHE A 2 8.33 -20.06 -13.18
CA PHE A 2 8.36 -18.60 -12.97
C PHE A 2 8.12 -18.39 -11.47
N SER A 3 8.78 -17.55 -10.67
CA SER A 3 9.84 -16.56 -10.83
C SER A 3 10.53 -16.43 -9.47
N CYS A 4 11.83 -16.11 -9.42
CA CYS A 4 12.43 -15.62 -8.17
C CYS A 4 11.92 -14.18 -7.99
N VAL A 5 11.07 -13.94 -6.99
CA VAL A 5 10.62 -12.59 -6.63
C VAL A 5 11.86 -11.76 -6.34
N LYS A 6 12.12 -10.74 -7.18
CA LYS A 6 13.24 -9.83 -7.00
C LYS A 6 12.80 -8.68 -6.09
N PRO A 7 13.54 -8.41 -5.01
CA PRO A 7 13.31 -7.19 -4.23
C PRO A 7 13.45 -5.96 -5.12
N TYR A 8 12.50 -5.03 -5.01
CA TYR A 8 12.67 -3.70 -5.58
C TYR A 8 13.66 -2.92 -4.70
N GLU A 9 14.68 -2.32 -5.31
CA GLU A 9 15.69 -1.50 -4.60
C GLU A 9 16.28 -2.21 -3.36
N ASP A 10 16.52 -3.52 -3.49
CA ASP A 10 17.05 -4.41 -2.44
C ASP A 10 16.22 -4.46 -1.13
N GLN A 11 14.98 -3.99 -1.15
CA GLN A 11 14.09 -3.99 0.01
C GLN A 11 13.53 -5.40 0.31
N ASN A 12 14.16 -6.13 1.24
CA ASN A 12 13.65 -7.43 1.69
C ASN A 12 12.63 -7.28 2.83
N TYR A 13 11.34 -7.49 2.53
CA TYR A 13 10.24 -7.41 3.50
C TYR A 13 10.50 -8.18 4.80
N SER A 14 10.98 -9.43 4.70
CA SER A 14 11.17 -10.29 5.86
C SER A 14 12.30 -9.79 6.78
N ALA A 15 13.36 -9.22 6.21
CA ALA A 15 14.47 -8.66 6.94
C ALA A 15 14.08 -7.33 7.60
N LEU A 16 13.44 -6.44 6.83
CA LEU A 16 12.94 -5.14 7.31
C LEU A 16 11.94 -5.30 8.46
N ARG A 17 10.96 -6.21 8.31
CA ARG A 17 9.98 -6.50 9.36
C ARG A 17 10.65 -7.02 10.64
N ARG A 18 11.67 -7.87 10.51
CA ARG A 18 12.41 -8.43 11.65
C ARG A 18 13.20 -7.34 12.39
N ASP A 19 13.89 -6.47 11.66
CA ASP A 19 14.63 -5.36 12.25
C ASP A 19 13.71 -4.37 12.99
N CYS A 20 12.63 -3.93 12.35
CA CYS A 20 11.66 -3.02 12.95
C CYS A 20 11.05 -3.61 14.24
N ARG A 21 10.68 -4.89 14.22
CA ARG A 21 10.17 -5.60 15.40
C ARG A 21 11.20 -5.68 16.53
N ARG A 22 12.46 -5.99 16.20
CA ARG A 22 13.56 -6.04 17.18
C ARG A 22 13.79 -4.68 17.83
N ARG A 23 13.76 -3.62 17.03
CA ARG A 23 13.94 -2.23 17.46
C ARG A 23 12.70 -1.62 18.11
N LYS A 24 11.55 -2.31 18.07
CA LYS A 24 10.23 -1.80 18.51
C LYS A 24 9.83 -0.48 17.85
N VAL A 25 10.23 -0.29 16.59
CA VAL A 25 9.86 0.87 15.78
C VAL A 25 8.92 0.44 14.65
N LEU A 26 8.15 1.38 14.14
CA LEU A 26 7.35 1.16 12.94
C LEU A 26 8.20 1.46 11.70
N PHE A 27 7.96 0.72 10.62
CA PHE A 27 8.68 0.92 9.36
C PHE A 27 8.30 2.26 8.73
N GLU A 28 9.31 2.97 8.22
CA GLU A 28 9.21 4.16 7.37
C GLU A 28 10.06 3.89 6.13
N ASP A 29 9.47 4.09 4.95
CA ASP A 29 10.12 3.78 3.69
C ASP A 29 10.98 4.96 3.22
N PRO A 30 12.31 4.80 3.10
CA PRO A 30 13.17 5.86 2.60
C PRO A 30 12.98 6.14 1.10
N LEU A 31 12.46 5.18 0.33
CA LEU A 31 12.28 5.30 -1.12
C LEU A 31 10.92 5.89 -1.51
N PHE A 32 9.96 5.82 -0.58
CA PHE A 32 8.63 6.41 -0.75
C PHE A 32 8.20 7.10 0.56
N PRO A 33 8.80 8.26 0.88
CA PRO A 33 8.57 8.95 2.14
C PRO A 33 7.14 9.49 2.26
N ALA A 34 6.69 9.72 3.49
CA ALA A 34 5.37 10.29 3.78
C ALA A 34 5.33 11.81 3.57
N THR A 35 5.75 12.28 2.39
CA THR A 35 5.84 13.70 2.00
C THR A 35 5.05 13.98 0.72
N ASP A 36 4.93 15.26 0.37
CA ASP A 36 4.23 15.68 -0.85
C ASP A 36 4.96 15.21 -2.13
N ASP A 37 6.27 14.96 -2.07
CA ASP A 37 7.05 14.40 -3.19
C ASP A 37 6.56 13.00 -3.60
N SER A 38 6.00 12.24 -2.66
CA SER A 38 5.39 10.94 -2.92
C SER A 38 3.95 11.05 -3.44
N LEU A 39 3.32 12.22 -3.34
CA LEU A 39 1.97 12.46 -3.87
C LEU A 39 2.00 13.10 -5.26
N TYR A 40 2.93 14.03 -5.50
CA TYR A 40 2.91 14.90 -6.66
C TYR A 40 4.28 14.95 -7.35
N TYR A 41 4.29 14.74 -8.66
CA TYR A 41 5.50 14.92 -9.49
C TYR A 41 5.81 16.39 -9.80
N LYS A 42 4.79 17.26 -9.82
CA LYS A 42 4.92 18.70 -10.04
C LYS A 42 4.03 19.45 -9.04
N GLY A 43 4.59 20.48 -8.42
CA GLY A 43 4.08 21.17 -7.23
C GLY A 43 2.79 21.96 -7.38
N THR A 44 1.70 21.32 -7.76
CA THR A 44 0.37 21.80 -7.41
C THR A 44 0.03 21.27 -6.02
N PRO A 45 -0.04 22.11 -4.98
CA PRO A 45 -0.58 21.69 -3.70
C PRO A 45 -2.05 21.39 -3.94
N GLY A 46 -2.39 20.10 -3.97
CA GLY A 46 -3.78 19.68 -3.86
C GLY A 46 -4.36 20.06 -2.49
N PRO A 47 -5.51 19.50 -2.12
CA PRO A 47 -6.01 19.63 -0.74
C PRO A 47 -4.93 19.19 0.26
N ALA A 48 -4.91 19.79 1.45
CA ALA A 48 -3.93 19.45 2.49
C ALA A 48 -4.07 17.98 2.90
N VAL A 49 -3.15 17.13 2.45
CA VAL A 49 -3.10 15.71 2.79
C VAL A 49 -2.27 15.52 4.06
N ARG A 50 -2.75 14.67 4.96
CA ARG A 50 -1.99 14.23 6.13
C ARG A 50 -1.81 12.72 6.07
N TRP A 51 -0.56 12.29 6.06
CA TRP A 51 -0.21 10.87 6.15
C TRP A 51 -0.55 10.33 7.55
N LYS A 52 -1.33 9.26 7.59
CA LYS A 52 -1.68 8.55 8.83
C LYS A 52 -1.58 7.04 8.62
N ARG A 53 -1.12 6.34 9.65
CA ARG A 53 -1.19 4.86 9.70
C ARG A 53 -2.63 4.43 10.01
N PRO A 54 -3.07 3.22 9.62
CA PRO A 54 -4.44 2.74 9.90
C PRO A 54 -4.84 2.85 11.38
N LYS A 55 -3.93 2.54 12.31
CA LYS A 55 -4.14 2.69 13.76
C LYS A 55 -4.36 4.14 14.25
N GLY A 56 -4.01 5.13 13.43
CA GLY A 56 -4.28 6.55 13.71
C GLY A 56 -5.56 7.06 13.05
N ILE A 57 -6.29 6.17 12.36
CA ILE A 57 -7.56 6.47 11.67
C ILE A 57 -8.71 5.76 12.38
N CYS A 58 -8.52 4.49 12.78
CA CYS A 58 -9.50 3.71 13.53
C CYS A 58 -8.82 2.82 14.61
N GLU A 59 -9.62 2.39 15.59
CA GLU A 59 -9.17 1.61 16.75
C GLU A 59 -8.75 0.17 16.39
N ASP A 60 -9.52 -0.51 15.51
CA ASP A 60 -9.28 -1.91 15.10
C ASP A 60 -9.08 -2.02 13.57
N PRO A 61 -7.93 -1.58 13.02
CA PRO A 61 -7.67 -1.71 11.60
C PRO A 61 -7.39 -3.16 11.22
N ARG A 62 -8.14 -3.67 10.24
CA ARG A 62 -7.98 -5.02 9.69
C ARG A 62 -7.46 -4.95 8.26
N LEU A 63 -6.58 -5.87 7.91
CA LEU A 63 -6.04 -5.96 6.54
C LEU A 63 -7.05 -6.60 5.58
N PHE A 64 -7.80 -7.60 6.06
CA PHE A 64 -8.87 -8.27 5.34
C PHE A 64 -10.06 -8.46 6.29
N VAL A 65 -11.27 -8.26 5.79
CA VAL A 65 -12.53 -8.51 6.49
C VAL A 65 -13.38 -9.34 5.54
N ASP A 66 -13.75 -10.54 5.96
CA ASP A 66 -14.57 -11.47 5.16
C ASP A 66 -13.99 -11.85 3.78
N GLY A 67 -12.66 -11.82 3.64
CA GLY A 67 -11.94 -12.22 2.42
C GLY A 67 -11.41 -11.04 1.61
N ILE A 68 -11.15 -11.29 0.32
CA ILE A 68 -10.85 -10.25 -0.67
C ILE A 68 -12.00 -10.24 -1.65
N SER A 69 -12.65 -9.09 -1.82
CA SER A 69 -13.77 -8.91 -2.73
C SER A 69 -13.49 -7.77 -3.70
N SER A 70 -14.07 -7.87 -4.90
CA SER A 70 -14.12 -6.73 -5.85
C SER A 70 -14.81 -5.50 -5.25
N HIS A 71 -15.64 -5.69 -4.22
CA HIS A 71 -16.35 -4.62 -3.51
C HIS A 71 -15.46 -3.84 -2.52
N ASP A 72 -14.27 -4.34 -2.20
CA ASP A 72 -13.34 -3.64 -1.29
C ASP A 72 -12.64 -2.46 -1.97
N LEU A 73 -12.81 -2.32 -3.30
CA LEU A 73 -12.09 -1.37 -4.13
C LEU A 73 -12.99 -0.20 -4.51
N HIS A 74 -12.90 0.89 -3.74
CA HIS A 74 -13.53 2.16 -4.06
C HIS A 74 -12.50 3.15 -4.62
N GLN A 75 -12.79 3.73 -5.79
CA GLN A 75 -11.92 4.76 -6.37
C GLN A 75 -11.98 6.04 -5.53
N GLY A 76 -10.80 6.56 -5.17
CA GLY A 76 -10.66 7.86 -4.52
C GLY A 76 -10.68 9.02 -5.52
N GLN A 77 -10.01 10.12 -5.18
CA GLN A 77 -9.96 11.33 -6.01
C GLN A 77 -8.93 11.26 -7.16
N VAL A 78 -8.16 10.17 -7.25
CA VAL A 78 -7.10 10.00 -8.26
C VAL A 78 -7.69 9.38 -9.54
N GLY A 79 -7.23 9.87 -10.69
CA GLY A 79 -7.62 9.37 -12.03
C GLY A 79 -7.00 8.01 -12.40
N ASN A 80 -6.98 7.04 -11.48
CA ASN A 80 -6.38 5.71 -11.64
C ASN A 80 -7.43 4.60 -11.82
N CYS A 81 -8.60 4.92 -12.37
CA CYS A 81 -9.72 3.97 -12.57
C CYS A 81 -9.29 2.68 -13.28
N TRP A 82 -8.36 2.76 -14.24
CA TRP A 82 -7.81 1.62 -14.97
C TRP A 82 -7.07 0.63 -14.05
N PHE A 83 -6.36 1.13 -13.03
CA PHE A 83 -5.67 0.29 -12.05
C PHE A 83 -6.66 -0.35 -11.08
N VAL A 84 -7.61 0.43 -10.56
CA VAL A 84 -8.65 -0.06 -9.66
C VAL A 84 -9.48 -1.16 -10.33
N ALA A 85 -9.85 -0.98 -11.60
CA ALA A 85 -10.57 -1.99 -12.37
C ALA A 85 -9.76 -3.29 -12.58
N ALA A 86 -8.45 -3.17 -12.84
CA ALA A 86 -7.56 -4.31 -12.95
C ALA A 86 -7.45 -5.09 -11.62
N CYS A 87 -7.29 -4.39 -10.49
CA CYS A 87 -7.29 -5.00 -9.16
C CYS A 87 -8.62 -5.70 -8.84
N SER A 88 -9.75 -5.10 -9.23
CA SER A 88 -11.09 -5.69 -9.02
C SER A 88 -11.28 -6.97 -9.82
N SER A 89 -10.74 -7.00 -11.04
CA SER A 89 -10.73 -8.20 -11.89
C SER A 89 -9.79 -9.30 -11.35
N LEU A 90 -8.74 -8.93 -10.64
CA LEU A 90 -7.84 -9.88 -9.96
C LEU A 90 -8.50 -10.44 -8.70
N ALA A 91 -9.15 -9.59 -7.91
CA ALA A 91 -9.86 -9.98 -6.68
C ALA A 91 -10.98 -11.00 -6.95
N SER A 92 -11.66 -10.92 -8.10
CA SER A 92 -12.70 -11.89 -8.48
C SER A 92 -12.17 -13.27 -8.88
N ARG A 93 -10.85 -13.44 -8.97
CA ARG A 93 -10.19 -14.68 -9.39
C ARG A 93 -9.20 -15.17 -8.33
N GLU A 94 -9.71 -15.92 -7.36
CA GLU A 94 -8.93 -16.50 -6.25
C GLU A 94 -7.68 -17.29 -6.69
N SER A 95 -7.70 -17.91 -7.88
CA SER A 95 -6.57 -18.71 -8.37
C SER A 95 -5.35 -17.89 -8.82
N LEU A 96 -5.45 -16.56 -8.84
CA LEU A 96 -4.40 -15.66 -9.31
C LEU A 96 -3.64 -14.94 -8.20
N TRP A 97 -4.03 -15.11 -6.93
CA TRP A 97 -3.40 -14.46 -5.79
C TRP A 97 -3.14 -15.42 -4.62
#